data_AF-A0A535XD73-F1
#
_entry.id   AF-A0A535XD73-F1
#
_cell.length_a   1.000
_cell.length_b   1.000
_cell.length_c   1.000
_cell.angle_alpha   90.00
_cell.angle_beta   90.00
_cell.angle_gamma   90.00
#
_symmetry.space_group_name_H-M   'P 1'
#
loop_
_entity.id
_entity.type
_entity.pdbx_description
1 polymer ?
#
loop_
_entity_poly.entity_id
_entity_poly.type
_entity_poly.pdbx_seq_one_letter_code
_entity_poly.pdbx_strand_id
1 'polypeptide(L)'
;MRPCQEMRAYPLLFIAALVVSCASAPAAATTPSPSPSESPATPSPTPTETGAPTMPHVFVIVMENASLETALRSPSIERLAAKYALATNYHAVSSPSLPNYLAMTSGSTWGITDDAYHVLPAGGLGAQLTAAGLSWRAYLEGLTSAGCLGSPYPYALKHNPFAYYGGSCPGNVVSLDPLEADLAGDTPSFVWIAPGLCHDGHDCALAEAGPWL
;
A
#
# COMPACT_ATOMS: atom_id res chain seq x y z
N MET A 1 -14.27 26.63 58.02
CA MET A 1 -13.97 28.01 57.61
C MET A 1 -12.95 27.94 56.49
N ARG A 2 -13.36 28.20 55.24
CA ARG A 2 -12.55 28.09 54.02
C ARG A 2 -12.16 29.51 53.56
N PRO A 3 -10.90 29.78 53.16
CA PRO A 3 -10.51 31.10 52.65
C PRO A 3 -10.73 31.26 51.13
N CYS A 4 -10.64 32.51 50.71
CA CYS A 4 -11.19 33.20 49.54
C CYS A 4 -10.96 32.64 48.13
N GLN A 5 -11.95 32.90 47.27
CA GLN A 5 -11.90 32.87 45.81
C GLN A 5 -10.97 33.97 45.26
N GLU A 6 -10.18 33.60 44.26
CA GLU A 6 -9.53 34.52 43.31
C GLU A 6 -10.33 34.54 42.00
N MET A 7 -10.66 35.74 41.51
CA MET A 7 -11.25 36.00 40.19
C MET A 7 -10.16 36.49 39.23
N ARG A 8 -10.14 35.97 37.99
CA ARG A 8 -9.74 36.69 36.76
C ARG A 8 -10.04 35.80 35.53
N ALA A 9 -11.07 36.13 34.74
CA ALA A 9 -11.09 37.05 33.59
C ALA A 9 -10.59 36.40 32.29
N TYR A 10 -11.53 35.95 31.47
CA TYR A 10 -11.33 35.47 30.09
C TYR A 10 -11.43 36.64 29.10
N PRO A 11 -10.55 36.75 28.09
CA PRO A 11 -10.71 37.73 27.03
C PRO A 11 -11.70 37.21 25.95
N LEU A 12 -12.72 38.02 25.66
CA LEU A 12 -13.61 37.86 24.50
C LEU A 12 -12.88 38.31 23.22
N LEU A 13 -12.91 37.45 22.20
CA LEU A 13 -12.45 37.77 20.85
C LEU A 13 -13.65 38.26 20.01
N PHE A 14 -13.58 39.50 19.52
CA PHE A 14 -14.59 40.10 18.65
C PHE A 14 -14.38 39.68 17.19
N ILE A 15 -15.45 39.21 16.53
CA ILE A 15 -15.52 38.91 15.09
C ILE A 15 -15.94 40.20 14.36
N ALA A 16 -15.08 40.73 13.50
CA ALA A 16 -15.41 41.84 12.61
C ALA A 16 -15.98 41.30 11.29
N ALA A 17 -17.24 41.66 11.00
CA ALA A 17 -17.90 41.39 9.73
C ALA A 17 -17.54 42.49 8.71
N LEU A 18 -17.07 42.10 7.52
CA LEU A 18 -16.72 43.01 6.44
C LEU A 18 -17.88 43.04 5.42
N VAL A 19 -18.49 44.21 5.27
CA VAL A 19 -19.60 44.48 4.34
C VAL A 19 -18.99 44.98 3.02
N VAL A 20 -19.25 44.29 1.91
CA VAL A 20 -18.82 44.71 0.57
C VAL A 20 -19.98 45.40 -0.13
N SER A 21 -19.78 46.67 -0.48
CA SER A 21 -20.72 47.51 -1.23
C SER A 21 -20.42 47.43 -2.72
N CYS A 22 -21.45 47.19 -3.55
CA CYS A 22 -21.35 47.27 -5.01
C CYS A 22 -21.28 48.73 -5.48
N ALA A 23 -20.32 49.04 -6.35
CA ALA A 23 -20.29 50.27 -7.14
C ALA A 23 -20.35 49.91 -8.63
N SER A 24 -21.28 50.52 -9.36
CA SER A 24 -21.47 50.35 -10.80
C SER A 24 -20.54 51.28 -11.58
N ALA A 25 -19.81 50.74 -12.56
CA ALA A 25 -18.98 51.49 -13.51
C ALA A 25 -19.69 51.64 -14.88
N PRO A 26 -19.41 52.70 -15.65
CA PRO A 26 -20.10 52.96 -16.92
C PRO A 26 -19.59 52.08 -18.07
N ALA A 27 -20.49 51.77 -19.00
CA ALA A 27 -20.23 50.94 -20.18
C ALA A 27 -19.40 51.68 -21.23
N ALA A 28 -18.28 51.08 -21.65
CA ALA A 28 -17.52 51.48 -22.83
C ALA A 28 -17.99 50.66 -24.05
N ALA A 29 -18.24 51.34 -25.18
CA ALA A 29 -18.64 50.73 -26.44
C ALA A 29 -17.44 50.06 -27.13
N THR A 30 -17.57 48.78 -27.48
CA THR A 30 -16.60 48.03 -28.29
C THR A 30 -17.10 47.84 -29.72
N THR A 31 -16.24 48.18 -30.68
CA THR A 31 -16.39 47.97 -32.13
C THR A 31 -16.30 46.48 -32.50
N PRO A 32 -17.00 46.01 -33.56
CA PRO A 32 -16.95 44.60 -33.97
C PRO A 32 -15.64 44.28 -34.71
N SER A 33 -15.05 43.12 -34.37
CA SER A 33 -13.86 42.53 -34.98
C SER A 33 -14.24 41.67 -36.20
N PRO A 34 -13.43 41.58 -37.29
CA PRO A 34 -13.80 40.81 -38.47
C PRO A 34 -13.69 39.29 -38.23
N SER A 35 -14.59 38.55 -38.85
CA SER A 35 -14.69 37.08 -38.78
C SER A 35 -13.58 36.40 -39.63
N PRO A 36 -12.91 35.34 -39.17
CA PRO A 36 -11.93 34.63 -39.97
C PRO A 36 -12.61 33.71 -40.99
N SER A 37 -11.98 33.57 -42.16
CA SER A 37 -12.36 32.67 -43.25
C SER A 37 -11.84 31.26 -42.99
N GLU A 38 -12.69 30.24 -43.08
CA GLU A 38 -12.31 28.83 -42.90
C GLU A 38 -11.47 28.31 -44.08
N SER A 39 -10.45 27.50 -43.77
CA SER A 39 -9.59 26.78 -44.72
C SER A 39 -9.97 25.28 -44.75
N PRO A 40 -9.89 24.58 -45.89
CA PRO A 40 -10.34 23.18 -45.99
C PRO A 40 -9.50 22.23 -45.13
N ALA A 41 -10.15 21.36 -44.35
CA ALA A 41 -9.50 20.37 -43.50
C ALA A 41 -9.06 19.12 -44.30
N THR A 42 -7.80 18.71 -44.12
CA THR A 42 -7.22 17.45 -44.63
C THR A 42 -7.67 16.26 -43.75
N PRO A 43 -7.99 15.07 -44.31
CA PRO A 43 -8.43 13.93 -43.49
C PRO A 43 -7.30 13.41 -42.59
N SER A 44 -7.63 13.18 -41.31
CA SER A 44 -6.73 12.64 -40.29
C SER A 44 -6.57 11.12 -40.45
N PRO A 45 -5.38 10.53 -40.23
CA PRO A 45 -5.18 9.09 -40.33
C PRO A 45 -5.93 8.34 -39.22
N THR A 46 -6.57 7.23 -39.58
CA THR A 46 -7.22 6.31 -38.64
C THR A 46 -6.20 5.73 -37.67
N PRO A 47 -6.44 5.72 -36.34
CA PRO A 47 -5.52 5.11 -35.38
C PRO A 47 -5.42 3.62 -35.64
N THR A 48 -4.20 3.11 -35.77
CA THR A 48 -3.93 1.68 -35.68
C THR A 48 -4.20 1.24 -34.25
N GLU A 49 -5.08 0.24 -34.08
CA GLU A 49 -5.35 -0.42 -32.81
C GLU A 49 -4.04 -0.95 -32.23
N THR A 50 -3.51 -0.26 -31.22
CA THR A 50 -2.47 -0.80 -30.35
C THR A 50 -3.15 -1.85 -29.49
N GLY A 51 -2.67 -3.09 -29.53
CA GLY A 51 -3.19 -4.18 -28.71
C GLY A 51 -3.38 -3.72 -27.26
N ALA A 52 -4.48 -4.17 -26.64
CA ALA A 52 -4.83 -3.78 -25.28
C ALA A 52 -3.59 -3.86 -24.36
N PRO A 53 -3.29 -2.83 -23.55
CA PRO A 53 -2.17 -2.88 -22.63
C PRO A 53 -2.34 -4.12 -21.75
N THR A 54 -1.35 -5.01 -21.74
CA THR A 54 -1.31 -6.09 -20.75
C THR A 54 -1.35 -5.45 -19.38
N MET A 55 -2.40 -5.75 -18.62
CA MET A 55 -2.54 -5.25 -17.26
C MET A 55 -1.26 -5.63 -16.49
N PRO A 56 -0.53 -4.66 -15.92
CA PRO A 56 0.74 -4.96 -15.26
C PRO A 56 0.48 -5.81 -14.01
N HIS A 57 1.35 -6.80 -13.79
CA HIS A 57 1.36 -7.57 -12.55
C HIS A 57 2.23 -6.86 -11.51
N VAL A 58 1.76 -6.81 -10.26
CA VAL A 58 2.51 -6.25 -9.14
C VAL A 58 2.85 -7.37 -8.15
N PHE A 59 4.13 -7.55 -7.90
CA PHE A 59 4.65 -8.50 -6.92
C PHE A 59 5.24 -7.72 -5.74
N VAL A 60 4.79 -8.03 -4.53
CA VAL A 60 5.33 -7.52 -3.28
C VAL A 60 5.89 -8.69 -2.50
N ILE A 61 7.21 -8.73 -2.33
CA ILE A 61 7.91 -9.73 -1.52
C ILE A 61 8.43 -9.00 -0.28
N VAL A 62 7.99 -9.42 0.91
CA VAL A 62 8.38 -8.78 2.17
C VAL A 62 9.39 -9.63 2.91
N MET A 63 10.64 -9.18 2.90
CA MET A 63 11.73 -9.68 3.74
C MET A 63 11.75 -8.89 5.06
N GLU A 64 12.43 -9.42 6.07
CA GLU A 64 12.34 -8.93 7.44
C GLU A 64 13.69 -8.51 8.07
N ASN A 65 13.57 -7.61 9.06
CA ASN A 65 14.54 -7.31 10.13
C ASN A 65 16.02 -7.05 9.79
N ALA A 66 16.34 -6.61 8.57
CA ALA A 66 17.69 -6.17 8.21
C ALA A 66 17.73 -4.67 7.91
N SER A 67 18.78 -3.99 8.39
CA SER A 67 19.12 -2.65 7.89
C SER A 67 19.50 -2.74 6.40
N LEU A 68 19.39 -1.65 5.64
CA LEU A 68 19.84 -1.63 4.24
C LEU A 68 21.30 -2.08 4.10
N GLU A 69 22.19 -1.60 4.99
CA GLU A 69 23.60 -1.99 4.97
C GLU A 69 23.77 -3.49 5.20
N THR A 70 23.00 -4.07 6.12
CA THR A 70 23.00 -5.51 6.41
C THR A 70 22.48 -6.29 5.21
N ALA A 71 21.33 -5.90 4.65
CA ALA A 71 20.70 -6.56 3.52
C ALA A 71 21.61 -6.61 2.28
N LEU A 72 22.34 -5.52 1.98
CA LEU A 72 23.28 -5.46 0.86
C LEU A 72 24.53 -6.35 1.03
N ARG A 73 24.72 -7.00 2.18
CA ARG A 73 25.75 -8.04 2.34
C ARG A 73 25.36 -9.38 1.70
N SER A 74 24.08 -9.56 1.35
CA SER A 74 23.61 -10.71 0.55
C SER A 74 23.89 -10.47 -0.94
N PRO A 75 24.62 -11.36 -1.63
CA PRO A 75 24.89 -11.21 -3.07
C PRO A 75 23.64 -11.20 -3.95
N SER A 76 22.54 -11.86 -3.55
CA SER A 76 21.28 -11.80 -4.31
C SER A 76 20.61 -10.44 -4.19
N ILE A 77 20.51 -9.90 -2.98
CA ILE A 77 19.89 -8.59 -2.71
C ILE A 77 20.72 -7.48 -3.34
N GLU A 78 22.05 -7.54 -3.22
CA GLU A 78 22.95 -6.57 -3.84
C GLU A 78 22.77 -6.52 -5.37
N ARG A 79 22.69 -7.68 -6.03
CA ARG A 79 22.46 -7.75 -7.48
C ARG A 79 21.12 -7.15 -7.89
N LEU A 80 20.06 -7.35 -7.11
CA LEU A 80 18.76 -6.73 -7.37
C LEU A 80 18.84 -5.21 -7.21
N ALA A 81 19.46 -4.72 -6.14
CA ALA A 81 19.64 -3.30 -5.87
C ALA A 81 20.53 -2.60 -6.91
N ALA A 82 21.54 -3.30 -7.46
CA ALA A 82 22.39 -2.78 -8.52
C ALA A 82 21.69 -2.73 -9.89
N LYS A 83 20.72 -3.62 -10.13
CA LYS A 83 20.00 -3.74 -11.40
C LYS A 83 18.73 -2.88 -11.47
N TYR A 84 18.06 -2.68 -10.35
CA TYR A 84 16.75 -2.02 -10.27
C TYR A 84 16.78 -0.77 -9.37
N ALA A 85 15.64 -0.09 -9.27
CA ALA A 85 15.54 1.09 -8.41
C ALA A 85 15.60 0.70 -6.92
N LEU A 86 16.40 1.44 -6.16
CA LEU A 86 16.53 1.29 -4.71
C LEU A 86 15.98 2.52 -3.98
N ALA A 87 14.97 2.33 -3.15
CA ALA A 87 14.43 3.37 -2.29
C ALA A 87 15.26 3.49 -0.98
N THR A 88 16.21 4.41 -0.93
CA THR A 88 17.12 4.58 0.22
C THR A 88 16.53 5.35 1.39
N ASN A 89 15.29 5.85 1.26
CA ASN A 89 14.56 6.56 2.30
C ASN A 89 13.23 5.86 2.65
N TYR A 90 13.24 4.53 2.66
CA TYR A 90 12.11 3.70 3.10
C TYR A 90 12.32 3.27 4.55
N HIS A 91 11.34 3.53 5.42
CA HIS A 91 11.43 3.29 6.86
C HIS A 91 10.24 2.49 7.36
N ALA A 92 10.47 1.66 8.38
CA ALA A 92 9.39 1.09 9.17
C ALA A 92 8.57 2.21 9.84
N VAL A 93 7.26 2.02 9.93
CA VAL A 93 6.35 2.99 10.55
C VAL A 93 6.09 2.69 12.02
N SER A 94 6.44 1.49 12.49
CA SER A 94 6.29 1.06 13.89
C SER A 94 7.20 -0.12 14.21
N SER A 95 7.14 -0.59 15.45
CA SER A 95 7.69 -1.85 15.93
C SER A 95 6.69 -2.46 16.92
N PRO A 96 6.48 -3.79 16.95
CA PRO A 96 7.17 -4.86 16.21
C PRO A 96 6.69 -5.02 14.74
N SER A 97 6.91 -6.18 14.11
CA SER A 97 6.66 -6.44 12.69
C SER A 97 5.22 -6.20 12.26
N LEU A 98 4.24 -6.77 12.98
CA LEU A 98 2.82 -6.78 12.57
C LEU A 98 2.28 -5.39 12.19
N PRO A 99 2.45 -4.33 13.01
CA PRO A 99 2.04 -2.97 12.65
C PRO A 99 2.51 -2.49 11.26
N ASN A 100 3.70 -2.90 10.81
CA ASN A 100 4.22 -2.54 9.49
C ASN A 100 3.49 -3.27 8.37
N TYR A 101 3.17 -4.56 8.54
CA TYR A 101 2.37 -5.34 7.58
C TYR A 101 0.95 -4.78 7.43
N LEU A 102 0.34 -4.37 8.53
CA LEU A 102 -0.97 -3.71 8.51
C LEU A 102 -0.89 -2.35 7.80
N ALA A 103 0.15 -1.57 8.06
CA ALA A 103 0.34 -0.28 7.40
C ALA A 103 0.54 -0.41 5.89
N MET A 104 1.29 -1.41 5.41
CA MET A 104 1.46 -1.68 3.98
C MET A 104 0.14 -2.00 3.26
N THR A 105 -0.82 -2.62 3.95
CA THR A 105 -2.07 -3.10 3.35
C THR A 105 -3.30 -2.24 3.67
N SER A 106 -3.20 -1.28 4.59
CA SER A 106 -4.30 -0.38 4.97
C SER A 106 -3.93 1.10 5.11
N GLY A 107 -2.64 1.44 5.11
CA GLY A 107 -2.16 2.79 5.43
C GLY A 107 -2.23 3.15 6.92
N SER A 108 -2.47 2.18 7.81
CA SER A 108 -2.60 2.40 9.26
C SER A 108 -1.98 1.26 10.06
N THR A 109 -1.40 1.58 11.22
CA THR A 109 -0.99 0.57 12.22
C THR A 109 -2.16 0.09 13.08
N TRP A 110 -3.33 0.72 12.94
CA TRP A 110 -4.52 0.49 13.77
C TRP A 110 -4.31 0.71 15.27
N GLY A 111 -3.23 1.42 15.64
CA GLY A 111 -2.83 1.59 17.04
C GLY A 111 -2.31 0.31 17.71
N ILE A 112 -2.07 -0.75 16.93
CA ILE A 112 -1.50 -2.00 17.42
C ILE A 112 -0.01 -1.80 17.67
N THR A 113 0.48 -2.32 18.79
CA THR A 113 1.87 -2.17 19.26
C THR A 113 2.52 -3.50 19.65
N ASP A 114 1.94 -4.61 19.23
CA ASP A 114 2.45 -5.97 19.48
C ASP A 114 2.28 -6.84 18.22
N ASP A 115 2.73 -8.10 18.30
CA ASP A 115 2.60 -9.12 17.24
C ASP A 115 1.45 -10.11 17.50
N ALA A 116 0.55 -9.81 18.44
CA ALA A 116 -0.59 -10.67 18.76
C ALA A 116 -1.66 -10.62 17.67
N TYR A 117 -2.55 -11.61 17.64
CA TYR A 117 -3.68 -11.59 16.71
C TYR A 117 -4.72 -10.57 17.14
N HIS A 118 -5.12 -9.70 16.20
CA HIS A 118 -6.17 -8.69 16.39
C HIS A 118 -7.17 -8.78 15.25
N VAL A 119 -8.46 -8.75 15.57
CA VAL A 119 -9.49 -8.69 14.54
C VAL A 119 -9.71 -7.24 14.13
N LEU A 120 -9.47 -6.94 12.85
CA LEU A 120 -9.74 -5.65 12.24
C LEU A 120 -11.11 -5.67 11.53
N PRO A 121 -11.74 -4.50 11.32
CA PRO A 121 -12.85 -4.38 10.39
C PRO A 121 -12.52 -4.98 9.01
N ALA A 122 -13.52 -5.53 8.33
CA ALA A 122 -13.34 -5.99 6.95
C ALA A 122 -12.92 -4.82 6.05
N GLY A 123 -11.96 -5.05 5.15
CA GLY A 123 -11.40 -4.00 4.30
C GLY A 123 -9.97 -4.30 3.85
N GLY A 124 -9.15 -3.24 3.79
CA GLY A 124 -7.76 -3.32 3.35
C GLY A 124 -7.59 -3.54 1.84
N LEU A 125 -6.33 -3.65 1.41
CA LEU A 125 -5.94 -3.81 0.01
C LEU A 125 -6.62 -5.01 -0.66
N GLY A 126 -6.70 -6.16 0.03
CA GLY A 126 -7.33 -7.36 -0.53
C GLY A 126 -8.81 -7.15 -0.87
N ALA A 127 -9.58 -6.48 0.00
CA ALA A 127 -10.98 -6.16 -0.28
C ALA A 127 -11.12 -5.17 -1.45
N GLN A 128 -10.21 -4.19 -1.55
CA GLN A 128 -10.21 -3.23 -2.66
C GLN A 128 -9.92 -3.91 -4.00
N LEU A 129 -8.93 -4.81 -4.04
CA LEU A 129 -8.61 -5.60 -5.23
C LEU A 129 -9.79 -6.47 -5.68
N THR A 130 -10.42 -7.18 -4.74
CA THR A 130 -11.62 -7.98 -5.01
C THR A 130 -12.77 -7.11 -5.54
N ALA A 131 -13.04 -5.97 -4.91
CA ALA A 131 -14.10 -5.05 -5.34
C ALA A 131 -13.85 -4.45 -6.74
N ALA A 132 -12.58 -4.28 -7.11
CA ALA A 132 -12.18 -3.81 -8.44
C ALA A 132 -12.17 -4.93 -9.50
N GLY A 133 -12.47 -6.19 -9.13
CA GLY A 133 -12.40 -7.33 -10.05
C GLY A 133 -10.97 -7.71 -10.45
N LEU A 134 -9.96 -7.29 -9.69
CA LEU A 134 -8.55 -7.62 -9.93
C LEU A 134 -8.21 -8.93 -9.23
N SER A 135 -7.60 -9.87 -9.97
CA SER A 135 -7.14 -11.12 -9.39
C SER A 135 -5.97 -10.86 -8.45
N TRP A 136 -5.99 -11.49 -7.28
CA TRP A 136 -4.90 -11.38 -6.32
C TRP A 136 -4.72 -12.65 -5.50
N ARG A 137 -3.47 -12.89 -5.11
CA ARG A 137 -3.09 -13.98 -4.19
C ARG A 137 -2.05 -13.49 -3.20
N ALA A 138 -2.12 -14.01 -1.98
CA ALA A 138 -1.04 -13.93 -1.01
C ALA A 138 -0.47 -15.35 -0.82
N TYR A 139 0.80 -15.53 -1.15
CA TYR A 139 1.52 -16.79 -0.99
C TYR A 139 2.40 -16.71 0.26
N LEU A 140 2.16 -17.62 1.19
CA LEU A 140 2.79 -17.61 2.51
C LEU A 140 3.51 -18.94 2.68
N GLU A 141 4.83 -18.89 2.84
CA GLU A 141 5.62 -20.09 3.08
C GLU A 141 5.28 -20.70 4.45
N GLY A 142 5.17 -22.03 4.50
CA GLY A 142 4.80 -22.76 5.71
C GLY A 142 3.32 -22.70 6.07
N LEU A 143 2.47 -21.98 5.29
CA LEU A 143 1.03 -22.03 5.49
C LEU A 143 0.53 -23.44 5.14
N THR A 144 -0.19 -24.06 6.07
CA THR A 144 -0.70 -25.43 5.93
C THR A 144 -2.22 -25.45 5.82
N SER A 145 -2.79 -26.65 5.66
CA SER A 145 -4.24 -26.87 5.71
C SER A 145 -4.86 -26.54 7.08
N ALA A 146 -4.06 -26.32 8.13
CA ALA A 146 -4.54 -25.79 9.41
C ALA A 146 -4.98 -24.31 9.31
N GLY A 147 -4.74 -23.65 8.18
CA GLY A 147 -5.16 -22.27 7.89
C GLY A 147 -4.32 -21.23 8.60
N CYS A 148 -4.68 -19.95 8.44
CA CYS A 148 -3.91 -18.82 8.95
C CYS A 148 -3.64 -18.90 10.47
N LEU A 149 -4.63 -19.26 11.27
CA LEU A 149 -4.52 -19.25 12.74
C LEU A 149 -3.89 -20.52 13.32
N GLY A 150 -3.81 -21.59 12.54
CA GLY A 150 -3.37 -22.91 13.01
C GLY A 150 -2.08 -23.41 12.37
N SER A 151 -1.53 -22.70 11.38
CA SER A 151 -0.31 -23.14 10.70
C SER A 151 0.93 -22.96 11.59
N PRO A 152 1.81 -23.97 11.66
CA PRO A 152 2.99 -23.94 12.52
C PRO A 152 4.15 -23.20 11.86
N TYR A 153 5.26 -23.08 12.60
CA TYR A 153 6.57 -22.73 12.04
C TYR A 153 6.87 -23.56 10.75
N PRO A 154 7.44 -22.95 9.69
CA PRO A 154 8.04 -21.62 9.65
C PRO A 154 7.07 -20.46 9.37
N TYR A 155 5.77 -20.74 9.23
CA TYR A 155 4.77 -19.70 9.01
C TYR A 155 4.62 -18.80 10.24
N ALA A 156 4.53 -17.49 9.99
CA ALA A 156 4.23 -16.49 11.01
C ALA A 156 2.95 -15.73 10.65
N LEU A 157 1.92 -15.86 11.48
CA LEU A 157 0.64 -15.15 11.30
C LEU A 157 0.84 -13.63 11.20
N LYS A 158 1.77 -13.07 11.98
CA LYS A 158 2.11 -11.64 11.96
C LYS A 158 2.61 -11.12 10.60
N HIS A 159 3.13 -11.99 9.72
CA HIS A 159 3.57 -11.63 8.36
C HIS A 159 2.46 -11.81 7.31
N ASN A 160 1.25 -12.21 7.74
CA ASN A 160 0.06 -12.32 6.89
C ASN A 160 -1.01 -11.28 7.30
N PRO A 161 -0.93 -10.03 6.82
CA PRO A 161 -1.88 -8.99 7.20
C PRO A 161 -3.31 -9.28 6.75
N PHE A 162 -3.50 -10.07 5.69
CA PHE A 162 -4.81 -10.36 5.14
C PHE A 162 -5.70 -11.18 6.08
N ALA A 163 -5.12 -11.94 7.02
CA ALA A 163 -5.86 -12.72 8.01
C ALA A 163 -6.49 -11.89 9.14
N TYR A 164 -6.12 -10.61 9.25
CA TYR A 164 -6.59 -9.71 10.31
C TYR A 164 -7.91 -9.03 9.95
N TYR A 165 -8.20 -8.84 8.66
CA TYR A 165 -9.43 -8.17 8.21
C TYR A 165 -10.65 -9.11 8.29
N GLY A 166 -11.68 -8.70 9.03
CA GLY A 166 -12.95 -9.42 9.12
C GLY A 166 -12.91 -10.71 9.94
N GLY A 167 -11.77 -11.02 10.59
CA GLY A 167 -11.67 -12.13 11.54
C GLY A 167 -11.62 -13.53 10.91
N SER A 168 -11.32 -13.62 9.62
CA SER A 168 -11.24 -14.89 8.89
C SER A 168 -10.07 -14.92 7.92
N CYS A 169 -9.49 -16.10 7.72
CA CYS A 169 -8.47 -16.34 6.70
C CYS A 169 -9.13 -16.26 5.30
N PRO A 170 -8.82 -15.27 4.46
CA PRO A 170 -9.45 -15.14 3.16
C PRO A 170 -8.94 -16.23 2.19
N GLY A 171 -9.79 -16.72 1.30
CA GLY A 171 -9.43 -17.79 0.35
C GLY A 171 -8.33 -17.42 -0.66
N ASN A 172 -7.97 -16.14 -0.77
CA ASN A 172 -6.85 -15.64 -1.58
C ASN A 172 -5.48 -15.85 -0.91
N VAL A 173 -5.47 -16.14 0.40
CA VAL A 173 -4.25 -16.51 1.15
C VAL A 173 -4.04 -18.01 1.00
N VAL A 174 -2.89 -18.38 0.44
CA VAL A 174 -2.54 -19.76 0.10
C VAL A 174 -1.10 -20.08 0.51
N SER A 175 -0.77 -21.39 0.57
CA SER A 175 0.62 -21.85 0.68
C SER A 175 1.45 -21.28 -0.47
N LEU A 176 2.77 -21.18 -0.28
CA LEU A 176 3.72 -20.84 -1.34
C LEU A 176 3.88 -21.96 -2.37
N ASP A 177 3.60 -23.21 -2.02
CA ASP A 177 3.85 -24.40 -2.85
C ASP A 177 3.30 -24.33 -4.30
N PRO A 178 2.08 -23.80 -4.58
CA PRO A 178 1.55 -23.75 -5.93
C PRO A 178 2.05 -22.53 -6.75
N LEU A 179 2.90 -21.65 -6.20
CA LEU A 179 3.26 -20.38 -6.84
C LEU A 179 3.73 -20.59 -8.29
N GLU A 180 4.70 -21.47 -8.54
CA GLU A 180 5.22 -21.70 -9.90
C GLU A 180 4.13 -22.18 -10.87
N ALA A 181 3.23 -23.06 -10.41
CA ALA A 181 2.13 -23.57 -11.22
C ALA A 181 1.08 -22.49 -11.51
N ASP A 182 0.73 -21.67 -10.51
CA ASP A 182 -0.21 -20.56 -10.66
C ASP A 182 0.36 -19.48 -11.60
N LEU A 183 1.68 -19.22 -11.55
CA LEU A 183 2.35 -18.27 -12.45
C LEU A 183 2.49 -18.77 -13.90
N ALA A 184 2.61 -20.08 -14.10
CA ALA A 184 2.63 -20.67 -15.45
C ALA A 184 1.27 -20.62 -16.16
N GLY A 185 0.18 -20.47 -15.39
CA GLY A 185 -1.18 -20.27 -15.90
C GLY A 185 -1.58 -18.79 -15.89
N ASP A 186 -2.68 -18.48 -15.19
CA ASP A 186 -3.22 -17.13 -15.07
C ASP A 186 -2.57 -16.39 -13.90
N THR A 187 -1.45 -15.71 -14.17
CA THR A 187 -0.75 -14.89 -13.17
C THR A 187 -1.68 -13.82 -12.58
N PRO A 188 -1.84 -13.73 -11.25
CA PRO A 188 -2.69 -12.71 -10.63
C PRO A 188 -2.21 -11.28 -10.91
N SER A 189 -3.12 -10.31 -10.98
CA SER A 189 -2.75 -8.89 -11.13
C SER A 189 -1.93 -8.37 -9.94
N PHE A 190 -2.22 -8.86 -8.72
CA PHE A 190 -1.46 -8.55 -7.52
C PHE A 190 -1.03 -9.81 -6.79
N VAL A 191 0.25 -9.90 -6.44
CA VAL A 191 0.85 -11.02 -5.74
C VAL A 191 1.59 -10.51 -4.51
N TRP A 192 1.19 -10.99 -3.34
CA TRP A 192 1.94 -10.82 -2.10
C TRP A 192 2.69 -12.10 -1.79
N ILE A 193 3.95 -12.01 -1.39
CA ILE A 193 4.76 -13.14 -0.97
C ILE A 193 5.38 -12.82 0.39
N ALA A 194 5.15 -13.69 1.38
CA ALA A 194 5.90 -13.67 2.63
C ALA A 194 6.63 -15.02 2.79
N PRO A 195 7.97 -15.01 2.84
CA PRO A 195 8.73 -16.18 3.24
C PRO A 195 8.44 -16.57 4.70
N GLY A 196 8.84 -17.77 5.07
CA GLY A 196 8.80 -18.22 6.45
C GLY A 196 9.90 -17.57 7.26
N LEU A 197 9.82 -17.65 8.59
CA LEU A 197 10.71 -16.95 9.54
C LEU A 197 12.22 -17.20 9.31
N CYS A 198 12.60 -18.30 8.68
CA CYS A 198 14.00 -18.53 8.30
C CYS A 198 14.36 -17.77 7.01
N HIS A 199 13.54 -17.89 5.97
CA HIS A 199 13.82 -17.35 4.65
C HIS A 199 13.51 -15.86 4.52
N ASP A 200 12.76 -15.25 5.43
CA ASP A 200 12.55 -13.80 5.44
C ASP A 200 13.71 -13.03 6.07
N GLY A 201 14.64 -13.72 6.75
CA GLY A 201 15.77 -13.13 7.46
C GLY A 201 15.49 -12.78 8.92
N HIS A 202 14.36 -13.23 9.49
CA HIS A 202 13.99 -12.99 10.88
C HIS A 202 14.76 -13.90 11.85
N ASP A 203 14.73 -15.22 11.65
CA ASP A 203 15.31 -16.23 12.56
C ASP A 203 16.63 -16.82 12.05
N CYS A 204 16.87 -16.78 10.74
CA CYS A 204 18.08 -17.32 10.11
C CYS A 204 18.99 -16.23 9.53
N ALA A 205 20.21 -16.62 9.19
CA ALA A 205 21.18 -15.71 8.60
C ALA A 205 20.78 -15.30 7.17
N LEU A 206 21.30 -14.15 6.71
CA LEU A 206 21.14 -13.70 5.32
C LEU A 206 21.65 -14.70 4.26
N ALA A 207 22.49 -15.66 4.66
CA ALA A 207 22.93 -16.75 3.78
C ALA A 207 21.79 -17.72 3.40
N GLU A 208 20.70 -17.76 4.19
CA GLU A 208 19.48 -18.52 3.88
C GLU A 208 18.46 -17.66 3.13
N ALA A 209 18.20 -16.44 3.64
CA ALA A 209 17.22 -15.52 3.06
C ALA A 209 17.63 -14.98 1.68
N GLY A 210 18.93 -14.76 1.47
CA GLY A 210 19.46 -14.21 0.23
C GLY A 210 19.26 -15.11 -0.99
N PRO A 211 19.70 -16.38 -0.97
CA PRO A 211 19.48 -17.31 -2.08
C PRO A 211 18.01 -17.66 -2.33
N TRP A 212 17.15 -17.54 -1.32
CA TRP A 212 15.71 -17.73 -1.48
C TRP A 212 15.08 -16.62 -2.34
N LEU A 213 15.59 -15.39 -2.24
CA LEU A 213 15.13 -14.21 -3.00
C LEU A 213 15.84 -14.04 -4.36
#